data_AF-A0A843GXH1-F1
#
_entry.id   AF-A0A843GXH1-F1
#
_cell.length_a   1.000
_cell.length_b   1.000
_cell.length_c   1.000
_cell.angle_alpha   90.00
_cell.angle_beta   90.00
_cell.angle_gamma   90.00
#
_symmetry.space_group_name_H-M   'P 1'
#
loop_
_entity.id
_entity.type
_entity.pdbx_description
1 polymer ?
#
loop_
_entity_poly.entity_id
_entity_poly.type
_entity_poly.pdbx_seq_one_letter_code
_entity_poly.pdbx_strand_id
1 'polypeptide(L)' 'MKIGIVGDIHYCMNSSLIRLRGKKYSLRIENCIKSINWAEQYFHQRGVDFEVYLGDFFD' A
#
# COMPACT_ATOMS: atom_id res chain seq x y z
N MET A 1 9.66 3.54 -21.57
CA MET A 1 8.77 2.67 -20.79
C MET A 1 9.29 2.59 -19.36
N LYS A 2 8.61 3.22 -18.42
CA LYS A 2 8.88 3.14 -16.98
C LYS A 2 7.81 2.28 -16.34
N ILE A 3 8.23 1.30 -15.55
CA ILE A 3 7.33 0.41 -14.81
C ILE A 3 7.47 0.72 -13.32
N GLY A 4 6.36 1.00 -12.66
CA GLY A 4 6.26 1.12 -11.20
C GLY A 4 5.96 -0.25 -10.62
N ILE A 5 6.72 -0.68 -9.63
CA ILE A 5 6.54 -2.00 -9.01
C ILE A 5 6.43 -1.83 -7.51
N VAL A 6 5.41 -2.45 -6.92
CA VAL A 6 5.20 -2.57 -5.47
C VAL A 6 4.80 -4.00 -5.13
N GLY A 7 5.20 -4.48 -3.94
CA GLY A 7 4.90 -5.83 -3.47
C GLY A 7 4.91 -5.89 -1.94
N ASP A 8 4.53 -7.04 -1.39
CA ASP A 8 4.52 -7.32 0.06
C ASP A 8 3.76 -6.25 0.86
N ILE A 9 2.61 -5.85 0.34
CA ILE A 9 1.78 -4.80 0.94
C ILE A 9 1.11 -5.32 2.22
N HIS A 10 0.74 -6.61 2.25
CA HIS A 10 0.10 -7.27 3.38
C HIS A 10 -1.09 -6.43 3.89
N TYR A 11 -2.03 -6.15 3.00
CA TYR A 11 -3.19 -5.30 3.23
C TYR A 11 -4.16 -6.02 4.16
N CYS A 12 -4.12 -5.66 5.44
CA CYS A 12 -4.79 -6.41 6.48
C CYS A 12 -5.33 -5.53 7.60
N MET A 13 -6.30 -6.05 8.35
CA MET A 13 -6.91 -5.31 9.45
C MET A 13 -5.94 -5.09 10.61
N ASN A 14 -5.07 -6.02 10.95
CA ASN A 14 -4.27 -5.90 12.17
C ASN A 14 -2.82 -6.27 11.89
N SER A 15 -1.87 -5.57 12.48
CA SER A 15 -0.49 -6.07 12.50
C SER A 15 -0.41 -7.30 13.40
N SER A 16 0.40 -8.27 12.98
CA SER A 16 0.75 -9.47 13.73
C SER A 16 1.48 -9.15 15.05
N LEU A 17 2.04 -7.95 15.18
CA LEU A 17 2.80 -7.50 16.35
C LEU A 17 2.00 -6.54 17.23
N ILE A 18 1.33 -5.55 16.64
CA ILE A 18 0.68 -4.47 17.39
C ILE A 18 -0.73 -4.21 16.85
N ARG A 19 -1.73 -4.23 17.75
CA ARG A 19 -3.12 -3.92 17.41
C ARG A 19 -3.48 -2.54 17.92
N LEU A 20 -3.82 -1.64 17.01
CA LEU A 20 -4.15 -0.25 17.32
C LEU A 20 -5.39 0.20 16.55
N ARG A 21 -6.23 0.99 17.22
CA ARG A 21 -7.40 1.64 16.62
C ARG A 21 -6.97 2.90 15.87
N GLY A 22 -7.36 3.01 14.61
CA GLY A 22 -7.22 4.22 13.81
C GLY A 22 -8.42 5.16 13.99
N LYS A 23 -8.55 6.14 13.10
CA LYS A 23 -9.67 7.10 13.15
C LYS A 23 -10.99 6.47 12.72
N LYS A 24 -10.97 5.68 11.64
CA LYS A 24 -12.14 4.99 11.07
C LYS A 24 -11.93 3.48 11.05
N TYR A 25 -10.74 3.02 10.67
CA TYR A 25 -10.37 1.61 10.65
C TYR A 25 -9.30 1.32 11.69
N SER A 26 -8.65 0.16 11.64
CA SER A 26 -7.41 -0.03 12.39
C SER A 26 -6.31 0.90 11.89
N LEU A 27 -5.32 1.18 12.74
CA LEU A 27 -4.17 1.97 12.32
C LEU A 27 -3.41 1.29 11.16
N ARG A 28 -3.40 -0.05 11.12
CA ARG A 28 -2.76 -0.82 10.05
C ARG A 28 -3.42 -0.56 8.69
N ILE A 29 -4.73 -0.70 8.57
CA ILE A 29 -5.46 -0.43 7.31
C ILE A 29 -5.21 1.01 6.87
N GLU A 30 -5.32 1.96 7.80
CA GLU A 30 -5.13 3.37 7.46
C GLU A 30 -3.72 3.67 6.95
N ASN A 31 -2.70 2.98 7.48
CA ASN A 31 -1.34 3.10 6.98
C ASN A 31 -1.17 2.42 5.61
N CYS A 32 -1.73 1.22 5.39
CA CYS A 32 -1.69 0.55 4.09
C CYS A 32 -2.33 1.43 2.99
N ILE A 33 -3.50 2.02 3.26
CA ILE A 33 -4.16 2.96 2.33
C ILE A 33 -3.25 4.15 2.02
N LYS A 34 -2.66 4.78 3.04
CA LYS A 34 -1.75 5.92 2.84
C LYS A 34 -0.53 5.54 2.01
N SER A 35 0.05 4.37 2.25
CA SER A 35 1.23 3.88 1.53
C SER A 35 0.93 3.59 0.05
N ILE A 36 -0.21 2.96 -0.25
CA ILE A 36 -0.65 2.72 -1.64
C ILE A 36 -0.89 4.05 -2.35
N ASN A 37 -1.68 4.95 -1.75
CA ASN A 37 -1.96 6.26 -2.35
C ASN A 37 -0.68 7.07 -2.59
N TRP A 38 0.28 6.98 -1.68
CA TRP A 38 1.60 7.60 -1.86
C TRP A 38 2.36 6.99 -3.05
N ALA A 39 2.36 5.66 -3.19
CA ALA A 39 3.04 4.97 -4.29
C ALA A 39 2.44 5.33 -5.65
N GLU A 40 1.10 5.31 -5.78
CA GLU A 40 0.39 5.70 -6.99
C GLU A 40 0.69 7.15 -7.38
N GLN A 41 0.66 8.09 -6.41
CA GLN A 41 1.03 9.48 -6.66
C GLN A 41 2.49 9.62 -7.09
N TYR A 42 3.40 8.86 -6.47
CA TYR A 42 4.82 8.87 -6.79
C TYR A 42 5.09 8.38 -8.22
N PHE A 43 4.36 7.33 -8.66
CA PHE A 43 4.41 6.78 -10.01
C PHE A 43 3.83 7.76 -11.03
N HIS A 44 2.67 8.34 -10.74
CA HIS A 44 2.06 9.37 -11.57
C HIS A 44 3.00 10.56 -11.80
N GLN A 45 3.61 11.10 -10.74
CA GLN A 45 4.55 12.23 -10.81
C GLN A 45 5.81 11.92 -11.64
N ARG A 46 6.16 10.65 -11.83
CA ARG A 46 7.34 10.22 -12.60
C ARG A 46 7.03 9.82 -14.03
N GLY A 47 5.77 9.90 -14.44
CA GLY A 47 5.31 9.43 -15.74
C GLY A 47 5.61 7.93 -15.91
N VAL A 48 5.23 7.13 -14.91
CA VAL A 48 5.23 5.67 -15.04
C VAL A 48 4.16 5.27 -16.06
N ASP A 49 4.53 4.39 -16.98
CA ASP A 49 3.64 3.94 -18.08
C ASP A 49 2.79 2.74 -17.66
N PHE A 50 3.27 1.95 -16.70
CA PHE A 50 2.60 0.74 -16.21
C PHE A 50 2.91 0.47 -14.74
N GLU A 51 1.90 0.13 -13.94
CA GLU A 51 2.04 -0.19 -12.52
C GLU A 51 1.79 -1.68 -12.28
N VAL A 52 2.69 -2.31 -11.53
CA VAL A 52 2.64 -3.74 -11.21
C VAL A 52 2.61 -3.92 -9.70
N TYR A 53 1.54 -4.53 -9.23
CA TYR A 53 1.40 -5.00 -7.87
C TYR A 53 1.77 -6.49 -7.84
N LEU A 54 2.86 -6.80 -7.15
CA LEU A 54 3.36 -8.17 -6.97
C LEU A 54 2.50 -8.92 -5.93
N GLY A 55 2.95 -10.13 -5.57
CA GLY A 55 2.27 -11.00 -4.61
C GLY A 55 2.09 -10.38 -3.22
N ASP A 56 1.32 -11.10 -2.40
CA ASP A 56 1.03 -10.76 -1.00
C ASP A 56 0.43 -9.35 -0.82
N PHE A 57 -0.48 -9.00 -1.74
CA PHE A 57 -1.24 -7.77 -1.60
C PHE A 57 -2.17 -7.81 -0.39
N PHE A 58 -2.89 -8.93 -0.17
CA PHE A 58 -3.78 -9.13 0.97
C PHE A 58 -3.23 -10.22 1.89
N ASP A 59 -3.48 -10.09 3.20
CA ASP A 59 -3.29 -11.19 4.17
C ASP A 59 -4.57 -12.00 4.39
#